data_AF-A0A350EYB0-F1
#
_entry.id   AF-A0A350EYB0-F1
#
_cell.length_a   1.000
_cell.length_b   1.000
_cell.length_c   1.000
_cell.angle_alpha   90.00
_cell.angle_beta   90.00
_cell.angle_gamma   90.00
#
_symmetry.space_group_name_H-M   'P 1'
#
loop_
_entity.id
_entity.type
_entity.pdbx_description
1 polymer ?
#
loop_
_entity_poly.entity_id
_entity_poly.type
_entity_poly.pdbx_seq_one_letter_code
_entity_poly.pdbx_strand_id
1 'polypeptide(L)' 'MGVGTPEDLVEGVHGGVDLFDCVMPTRNARNGHLFTRFGDLKIRNAKHRSDPRPLDPSCACHTCAGFSRAYLHHLER' A
#
# COMPACT_ATOMS: atom_id res chain seq x y z
N MET A 1 0.27 -7.52 19.53
CA MET A 1 -0.86 -7.53 18.58
C MET A 1 -1.34 -6.10 18.36
N GLY A 2 -1.36 -5.62 17.11
CA GLY A 2 -1.52 -4.19 16.79
C GLY A 2 -0.27 -3.49 16.23
N VAL A 3 0.70 -4.25 15.70
CA VAL A 3 1.92 -3.75 15.06
C VAL A 3 1.85 -4.10 13.58
N GLY A 4 2.14 -3.15 12.69
CA GLY A 4 2.00 -3.43 11.25
C GLY A 4 2.45 -2.36 10.28
N THR A 5 3.26 -1.37 10.70
CA THR A 5 4.04 -0.63 9.70
C THR A 5 5.09 -1.57 9.11
N PRO A 6 5.46 -1.44 7.83
CA PRO A 6 6.49 -2.29 7.23
C PRO A 6 7.81 -2.28 8.02
N GLU A 7 8.20 -1.14 8.58
CA GLU A 7 9.43 -0.97 9.36
C GLU A 7 9.34 -1.73 10.69
N ASP A 8 8.23 -1.60 11.43
CA ASP A 8 8.06 -2.32 12.71
C ASP A 8 8.03 -3.84 12.51
N LEU A 9 7.54 -4.33 11.37
CA LEU A 9 7.56 -5.76 11.06
C LEU A 9 9.00 -6.27 10.90
N VAL A 10 9.87 -5.51 10.22
CA VAL A 10 11.29 -5.87 10.05
C VAL A 10 12.01 -5.90 11.40
N GLU A 11 11.82 -4.86 12.21
CA GLU A 11 12.41 -4.79 13.56
C GLU A 11 11.86 -5.88 14.48
N GLY A 12 10.56 -6.16 14.43
CA GLY A 12 9.93 -7.22 15.22
C GLY A 12 10.49 -8.60 14.88
N VAL A 13 10.70 -8.89 13.59
CA VAL A 13 11.34 -10.15 13.15
C VAL A 13 12.79 -10.22 13.65
N HIS A 14 13.55 -9.10 13.60
CA HIS A 14 14.90 -9.06 14.17
C HIS A 14 14.91 -9.31 15.69
N GLY A 15 13.86 -8.86 16.39
CA GLY A 15 13.62 -9.11 17.81
C GLY A 15 13.05 -10.49 18.16
N GLY A 16 12.86 -11.39 17.18
CA GLY A 16 12.36 -12.75 17.41
C GLY A 16 10.84 -12.87 17.54
N VAL A 17 10.08 -11.90 17.01
CA VAL A 17 8.61 -11.97 16.94
C VAL A 17 8.18 -12.69 15.66
N ASP A 18 7.40 -13.76 15.81
CA ASP A 18 6.99 -14.63 14.69
C ASP A 18 5.57 -14.38 14.16
N LEU A 19 4.73 -13.66 14.90
CA LEU A 19 3.34 -13.38 14.52
C LEU A 19 2.95 -11.91 14.71
N PHE A 20 2.21 -11.38 13.73
CA PHE A 20 1.74 -10.00 13.71
C PHE A 20 0.28 -9.92 13.22
N ASP A 21 -0.45 -8.97 13.77
CA ASP A 21 -1.78 -8.56 13.31
C ASP A 21 -1.87 -7.02 13.38
N CYS A 22 -2.51 -6.43 12.37
CA CYS A 22 -2.77 -5.01 12.36
C CYS A 22 -3.92 -4.66 11.41
N VAL A 23 -4.76 -3.71 11.83
CA VAL A 23 -5.81 -3.15 10.97
C VAL A 23 -5.26 -2.17 9.93
N MET A 24 -4.00 -1.74 10.08
CA MET A 24 -3.40 -0.65 9.32
C MET A 24 -3.49 -0.82 7.80
N PRO A 25 -3.18 -1.97 7.17
CA PRO A 25 -3.26 -2.10 5.72
C PRO A 25 -4.67 -1.83 5.18
N THR A 26 -5.69 -2.36 5.85
CA THR A 26 -7.08 -2.16 5.42
C THR A 26 -7.57 -0.75 5.73
N ARG A 27 -7.20 -0.18 6.89
CA ARG A 27 -7.57 1.18 7.29
C ARG A 27 -6.94 2.22 6.37
N ASN A 28 -5.66 2.05 6.01
CA ASN A 28 -4.95 2.97 5.12
C ASN A 28 -5.53 2.91 3.70
N ALA A 29 -5.83 1.72 3.18
CA ALA A 29 -6.44 1.57 1.86
C ALA A 29 -7.76 2.34 1.73
N ARG A 30 -8.66 2.23 2.72
CA ARG A 30 -9.94 2.99 2.76
C ARG A 30 -9.78 4.51 2.83
N ASN A 31 -8.60 4.99 3.21
CA ASN A 31 -8.25 6.41 3.26
C ASN A 31 -7.32 6.83 2.12
N GLY A 32 -7.14 5.97 1.11
CA GLY A 32 -6.32 6.25 -0.07
C GLY A 32 -4.81 6.23 0.18
N HIS A 33 -4.35 5.57 1.23
CA HIS A 33 -2.93 5.37 1.54
C HIS A 33 -2.54 3.92 1.24
N LEU A 34 -1.58 3.73 0.33
CA LEU A 34 -1.21 2.43 -0.21
C LEU A 34 0.27 2.18 0.02
N PHE A 35 0.62 1.01 0.56
CA PHE A 35 2.01 0.62 0.74
C PHE A 35 2.62 0.18 -0.59
N THR A 36 3.82 0.67 -0.87
CA THR A 36 4.64 0.25 -2.02
C THR A 36 6.09 0.06 -1.56
N ARG A 37 6.93 -0.60 -2.35
CA ARG A 37 8.36 -0.72 -2.03
C ARG A 37 9.11 0.62 -2.00
N PHE A 38 8.51 1.67 -2.56
CA PHE A 38 9.06 3.02 -2.59
C PHE A 38 8.46 3.92 -1.49
N GLY A 39 7.81 3.31 -0.49
CA GLY A 39 7.09 3.99 0.59
C GLY A 39 5.61 4.20 0.30
N ASP A 40 4.99 5.06 1.11
CA ASP A 40 3.55 5.30 1.07
C ASP A 40 3.12 6.09 -0.17
N LEU A 41 2.19 5.53 -0.92
CA LEU A 41 1.53 6.16 -2.05
C LEU A 41 0.15 6.68 -1.63
N LYS A 42 0.00 8.00 -1.62
CA LYS A 42 -1.30 8.68 -1.40
C LYS A 42 -2.04 8.81 -2.73
N ILE A 43 -2.95 7.89 -3.02
CA ILE A 43 -3.56 7.73 -4.35
C ILE A 43 -4.41 8.93 -4.75
N ARG A 44 -5.00 9.65 -3.79
CA ARG A 44 -5.80 10.86 -4.00
C ARG A 44 -5.00 12.08 -4.48
N ASN A 45 -3.66 12.01 -4.50
CA ASN A 45 -2.84 13.11 -5.00
C ASN A 45 -3.06 13.32 -6.51
N ALA A 46 -3.16 14.58 -6.94
CA ALA A 46 -3.41 14.96 -8.33
C ALA A 46 -2.37 14.40 -9.33
N LYS A 47 -1.12 14.17 -8.89
CA LYS A 47 -0.06 13.57 -9.70
C LYS A 47 -0.41 12.18 -10.25
N HIS A 48 -1.36 11.49 -9.63
CA HIS A 48 -1.79 10.15 -10.05
C HIS A 48 -2.96 10.17 -11.02
N ARG A 49 -3.62 11.32 -11.25
CA ARG A 49 -4.83 11.45 -12.08
C ARG A 49 -4.68 10.85 -13.48
N SER A 50 -3.50 10.97 -14.07
CA SER A 50 -3.17 10.50 -15.43
C SER A 50 -1.97 9.56 -15.44
N ASP A 51 -1.61 8.94 -14.31
CA ASP A 51 -0.49 8.00 -14.24
C ASP A 51 -0.94 6.59 -14.68
N PRO A 52 -0.49 6.09 -15.85
CA PRO A 52 -0.92 4.79 -16.37
C PRO A 52 -0.23 3.61 -15.67
N ARG A 53 0.79 3.87 -14.84
CA ARG A 53 1.56 2.81 -14.16
C ARG A 53 0.73 2.14 -13.06
N PRO A 54 1.03 0.88 -12.71
CA PRO A 54 0.46 0.23 -11.54
C PRO A 54 0.96 0.88 -10.24
N LEU A 55 0.39 0.50 -9.09
CA LEU A 55 0.86 0.97 -7.78
C LEU A 55 2.35 0.65 -7.57
N ASP A 56 2.74 -0.58 -7.86
CA ASP A 56 4.12 -1.05 -7.82
C ASP A 56 4.40 -1.99 -9.01
N PRO A 57 5.37 -1.68 -9.91
CA PRO A 57 5.66 -2.48 -11.09
C PRO A 57 6.14 -3.92 -10.83
N SER A 58 6.64 -4.27 -9.64
CA SER A 58 6.98 -5.67 -9.35
C SER A 58 5.94 -6.41 -8.54
N CYS A 59 4.83 -5.76 -8.17
CA CYS A 59 3.79 -6.41 -7.40
C CYS A 59 2.88 -7.21 -8.34
N ALA A 60 2.75 -8.51 -8.08
CA ALA A 60 1.94 -9.42 -8.88
C ALA A 60 0.49 -9.56 -8.37
N CYS A 61 0.05 -8.73 -7.42
CA CYS A 61 -1.32 -8.82 -6.91
C CYS A 61 -2.35 -8.44 -7.98
N HIS A 62 -3.59 -8.90 -7.80
CA HIS A 62 -4.70 -8.61 -8.71
C HIS A 62 -4.81 -7.11 -9.06
N THR A 63 -4.63 -6.25 -8.07
CA THR A 63 -4.75 -4.80 -8.26
C THR A 63 -3.65 -4.25 -9.16
N CYS A 64 -2.39 -4.65 -8.95
CA CYS A 64 -1.25 -4.16 -9.74
C CYS A 64 -1.19 -4.76 -11.15
N ALA A 65 -1.77 -5.93 -11.36
CA ALA A 65 -1.83 -6.57 -12.68
C ALA A 65 -2.93 -5.97 -13.58
N GLY A 66 -4.04 -5.48 -13.00
CA GLY A 66 -5.22 -5.07 -13.76
C GLY A 66 -5.49 -3.57 -13.82
N PHE A 67 -4.96 -2.78 -12.88
CA PHE A 67 -5.40 -1.39 -12.71
C PHE A 67 -4.24 -0.40 -12.63
N SER A 68 -4.45 0.76 -13.27
CA SER A 68 -3.52 1.88 -13.22
C SER A 68 -3.78 2.76 -11.99
N ARG A 69 -2.76 3.53 -11.59
CA ARG A 69 -2.90 4.59 -10.58
C ARG A 69 -3.96 5.62 -10.96
N ALA A 70 -4.08 5.95 -12.25
CA ALA A 70 -5.13 6.84 -12.76
C ALA A 70 -6.53 6.29 -12.49
N TYR A 71 -6.75 5.00 -12.76
CA TYR A 71 -8.03 4.35 -12.49
C TYR A 71 -8.35 4.33 -10.99
N LEU A 72 -7.39 3.94 -10.16
CA LEU A 72 -7.57 3.91 -8.71
C LEU A 72 -7.79 5.31 -8.12
N HIS A 73 -7.08 6.33 -8.60
CA HIS A 73 -7.30 7.73 -8.22
C HIS A 73 -8.71 8.20 -8.56
N HIS A 74 -9.25 7.76 -9.70
CA HIS A 74 -10.61 8.10 -10.10
C HIS A 74 -11.67 7.47 -9.18
N LEU A 75 -11.46 6.22 -8.75
CA LEU A 75 -12.38 5.50 -7.85
C LEU A 75 -12.35 6.03 -6.41
N GLU A 76 -11.20 6.47 -5.92
CA GLU A 76 -10.99 6.94 -4.54
C GLU A 76 -11.32 8.44 -4.33
N ARG A 77 -12.11 9.06 -5.22
CA ARG A 77 -12.52 10.47 -5.09
C ARG A 77 -13.58 10.69 -4.01
#